data_AF-A0A4Q3UNF7-F1
#
_entry.id   AF-A0A4Q3UNF7-F1
#
_cell.length_a   1.000
_cell.length_b   1.000
_cell.length_c   1.000
_cell.angle_alpha   90.00
_cell.angle_beta   90.00
_cell.angle_gamma   90.00
#
_symmetry.space_group_name_H-M   'P 1'
#
loop_
_entity.id
_entity.type
_entity.pdbx_description
1 polymer ?
#
loop_
_entity_poly.entity_id
_entity_poly.type
_entity_poly.pdbx_seq_one_letter_code
_entity_poly.pdbx_strand_id
1 'polypeptide(L)'
;MKRKIAKTVTKRKKVVNSFTQTRFPIGMVVHYAGDLSVTANKEALEAQGWLLCNGEVRSSTAFPELFDVIKYANGGSGTSFNMPDFRDRFMRGTLGTSQAGTDPDASLRIAAATGGAIGNNTGSLQQTATGKPKTDWVLAEAGQHHHKCAHLDSGMKKAFGGSNADLISEI
;
A
#
# COMPACT_ATOMS: atom_id res chain seq x y z
N MET A 1 5.32 8.12 71.91
CA MET A 1 5.77 6.94 71.15
C MET A 1 5.01 6.91 69.81
N LYS A 2 5.60 7.36 68.70
CA LYS A 2 4.94 7.38 67.36
C LYS A 2 5.68 6.41 66.44
N ARG A 3 5.04 5.28 66.08
CA ARG A 3 5.60 4.31 65.12
C ARG A 3 5.34 4.82 63.69
N LYS A 4 6.40 5.11 62.92
CA LYS A 4 6.30 5.34 61.47
C LYS A 4 6.11 3.99 60.78
N ILE A 5 5.00 3.82 60.07
CA ILE A 5 4.78 2.66 59.20
C ILE A 5 5.48 2.96 57.87
N ALA A 6 6.56 2.24 57.58
CA ALA A 6 7.21 2.31 56.28
C ALA A 6 6.35 1.58 55.24
N LYS A 7 5.86 2.31 54.23
CA LYS A 7 5.26 1.69 53.04
C LYS A 7 6.38 1.25 52.11
N THR A 8 6.73 -0.04 52.13
CA THR A 8 7.60 -0.64 51.13
C THR A 8 6.87 -0.63 49.79
N VAL A 9 7.25 0.28 48.90
CA VAL A 9 6.83 0.22 47.49
C VAL A 9 7.61 -0.90 46.84
N THR A 10 7.03 -2.08 46.80
CA THR A 10 7.55 -3.18 45.98
C THR A 10 7.40 -2.77 44.51
N LYS A 11 8.47 -2.21 43.93
CA LYS A 11 8.58 -2.12 42.46
C LYS A 11 8.50 -3.55 41.94
N ARG A 12 7.34 -3.93 41.41
CA ARG A 12 7.21 -5.15 40.63
C ARG A 12 8.16 -5.00 39.45
N LYS A 13 9.33 -5.63 39.51
CA LYS A 13 10.08 -6.00 38.30
C LYS A 13 9.11 -6.86 37.51
N LYS A 14 8.42 -6.29 36.51
CA LYS A 14 7.72 -7.09 35.52
C LYS A 14 8.80 -7.91 34.84
N VAL A 15 8.80 -9.19 35.16
CA VAL A 15 9.68 -10.20 34.62
C VAL A 15 9.58 -10.11 33.09
N VAL A 16 10.59 -9.54 32.44
CA VAL A 16 10.81 -9.75 31.01
C VAL A 16 11.52 -11.09 30.90
N ASN A 17 10.74 -12.16 31.08
CA ASN A 17 11.23 -13.51 30.82
C ASN A 17 11.54 -13.56 29.32
N SER A 18 12.74 -14.00 28.96
CA SER A 18 13.19 -14.12 27.59
C SER A 18 12.12 -14.83 26.76
N PHE A 19 11.55 -14.09 25.80
CA PHE A 19 10.54 -14.58 24.88
C PHE A 19 11.23 -15.59 23.97
N THR A 20 11.12 -16.89 24.27
CA THR A 20 11.48 -17.91 23.29
C THR A 20 10.46 -17.80 22.17
N GLN A 21 10.90 -17.22 21.05
CA GLN A 21 10.15 -16.80 19.86
C GLN A 21 9.54 -18.01 19.13
N THR A 22 8.57 -18.66 19.77
CA THR A 22 7.89 -19.87 19.28
C THR A 22 6.39 -19.67 19.15
N ARG A 23 5.86 -18.49 19.49
CA ARG A 23 4.41 -18.21 19.49
C ARG A 23 3.92 -17.35 18.33
N PHE A 24 4.83 -16.73 17.56
CA PHE A 24 4.47 -15.90 16.43
C PHE A 24 5.16 -16.40 15.17
N PRO A 25 4.42 -16.68 14.08
CA PRO A 25 5.01 -17.09 12.82
C PRO A 25 5.85 -15.95 12.24
N ILE A 26 6.95 -16.31 11.60
CA ILE A 26 7.80 -15.37 10.86
C ILE A 26 6.98 -14.75 9.73
N GLY A 27 7.12 -13.43 9.55
CA GLY A 27 6.30 -12.65 8.61
C GLY A 27 5.00 -12.10 9.20
N MET A 28 4.68 -12.39 10.47
CA MET A 28 3.57 -11.74 11.16
C MET A 28 3.78 -10.22 11.26
N VAL A 29 2.71 -9.47 11.00
CA VAL A 29 2.66 -8.02 11.17
C VAL A 29 1.77 -7.68 12.36
N VAL A 30 2.26 -6.81 13.24
CA VAL A 30 1.49 -6.26 14.38
C VAL A 30 1.62 -4.75 14.43
N HIS A 31 0.59 -4.07 14.92
CA HIS A 31 0.68 -2.64 15.21
C HIS A 31 1.42 -2.43 16.52
N TYR A 32 2.28 -1.42 16.56
CA TYR A 32 3.02 -1.03 17.74
C TYR A 32 2.58 0.37 18.19
N ALA A 33 2.10 0.47 19.42
CA ALA A 33 1.57 1.72 20.00
C ALA A 33 2.61 2.54 20.77
N GLY A 34 3.85 2.05 20.88
CA GLY A 34 4.94 2.78 21.53
C GLY A 34 5.55 3.85 20.61
N ASP A 35 6.25 4.81 21.22
CA ASP A 35 6.93 5.86 20.49
C ASP A 35 8.23 5.35 19.84
N LEU A 36 8.25 5.30 18.51
CA LEU A 36 9.39 4.88 17.71
C LEU A 36 10.45 5.98 17.53
N SER A 37 10.19 7.23 17.94
CA SER A 37 11.21 8.28 17.99
C SER A 37 12.25 8.06 19.10
N VAL A 38 11.89 7.25 20.10
CA VAL A 38 12.80 6.81 21.16
C VAL A 38 13.61 5.60 20.68
N THR A 39 14.89 5.80 20.36
CA THR A 39 15.78 4.76 19.82
C THR A 39 15.80 3.48 20.66
N ALA A 40 15.79 3.60 21.99
CA ALA A 40 15.77 2.44 22.89
C ALA A 40 14.55 1.54 22.70
N ASN A 41 13.38 2.10 22.32
CA ASN A 41 12.19 1.29 22.03
C ASN A 41 12.38 0.49 20.73
N LYS A 42 12.97 1.11 19.71
CA LYS A 42 13.27 0.47 18.43
C LYS A 42 14.31 -0.65 18.60
N GLU A 43 15.40 -0.38 19.29
CA GLU A 43 16.46 -1.36 19.56
C GLU A 43 15.92 -2.55 20.37
N ALA A 44 15.05 -2.30 21.35
CA ALA A 44 14.41 -3.36 22.12
C ALA A 44 13.51 -4.26 21.24
N LEU A 45 12.81 -3.69 20.26
CA LEU A 45 12.01 -4.46 19.30
C LEU A 45 12.90 -5.30 18.38
N GLU A 46 13.96 -4.71 17.82
CA GLU A 46 14.92 -5.42 16.97
C GLU A 46 15.61 -6.56 17.72
N ALA A 47 16.00 -6.35 18.99
CA ALA A 47 16.56 -7.39 19.85
C ALA A 47 15.59 -8.55 20.15
N GLN A 48 14.29 -8.32 19.99
CA GLN A 48 13.23 -9.33 20.08
C GLN A 48 12.87 -9.93 18.71
N GLY A 49 13.61 -9.59 17.66
CA GLY A 49 13.39 -10.08 16.29
C GLY A 49 12.26 -9.38 15.54
N TRP A 50 11.78 -8.23 16.00
CA TRP A 50 10.81 -7.42 15.27
C TRP A 50 11.51 -6.43 14.34
N LEU A 51 11.04 -6.33 13.11
CA LEU A 51 11.51 -5.37 12.11
C LEU A 51 10.40 -4.39 11.78
N LEU A 52 10.77 -3.14 11.48
CA LEU A 52 9.81 -2.12 11.08
C LEU A 52 9.32 -2.34 9.64
N CYS A 53 8.02 -2.14 9.42
CA CYS A 53 7.41 -2.10 8.09
C CYS A 53 7.51 -0.69 7.49
N ASN A 54 8.72 -0.28 7.13
CA ASN A 54 9.06 1.05 6.61
C ASN A 54 9.62 1.03 5.17
N GLY A 55 9.47 -0.09 4.44
CA GLY A 55 9.98 -0.22 3.07
C GLY A 55 11.50 -0.44 2.95
N GLU A 56 12.22 -0.64 4.05
CA GLU A 56 13.66 -0.85 4.03
C GLU A 56 14.06 -2.09 3.22
N VAL A 57 15.15 -1.97 2.46
CA VAL A 57 15.74 -3.09 1.71
C VAL A 57 16.57 -3.95 2.66
N ARG A 58 16.33 -5.26 2.65
CA ARG A 58 17.04 -6.24 3.47
C ARG A 58 17.66 -7.33 2.61
N SER A 59 18.72 -7.95 3.12
CA SER A 59 19.40 -9.05 2.43
C SER A 59 18.70 -10.38 2.70
N SER A 60 18.38 -11.13 1.65
CA SER A 60 17.83 -12.49 1.76
C SER A 60 18.82 -13.47 2.39
N THR A 61 20.13 -13.17 2.37
CA THR A 61 21.14 -13.98 3.05
C THR A 61 21.22 -13.69 4.54
N ALA A 62 20.92 -12.45 4.96
CA ALA A 62 20.90 -12.07 6.37
C ALA A 62 19.59 -12.46 7.06
N PHE A 63 18.48 -12.50 6.31
CA PHE A 63 17.15 -12.85 6.82
C PHE A 63 16.51 -13.98 5.99
N PRO A 64 17.11 -15.19 5.96
CA PRO A 64 16.67 -16.26 5.07
C PRO A 64 15.26 -16.77 5.39
N GLU A 65 14.93 -16.96 6.67
CA GLU A 65 13.61 -17.45 7.09
C GLU A 65 12.49 -16.44 6.79
N LEU A 66 12.78 -15.14 6.95
CA LEU A 66 11.83 -14.09 6.59
C LEU A 66 11.61 -14.05 5.09
N PHE A 67 12.69 -14.11 4.32
CA PHE A 67 12.63 -14.08 2.86
C PHE A 67 11.89 -15.30 2.29
N ASP A 68 12.03 -16.49 2.90
CA ASP A 68 11.31 -17.69 2.46
C ASP A 68 9.78 -17.49 2.49
N VAL A 69 9.29 -16.77 3.51
CA VAL A 69 7.87 -16.48 3.70
C VAL A 69 7.38 -15.31 2.82
N ILE A 70 8.07 -14.16 2.84
CA ILE A 70 7.55 -12.94 2.18
C ILE A 70 8.04 -12.75 0.75
N LYS A 71 9.20 -13.35 0.41
CA LYS A 71 9.87 -13.26 -0.88
C LYS A 71 9.97 -11.80 -1.36
N TYR A 72 9.64 -11.56 -2.63
CA TYR A 72 9.61 -10.23 -3.24
C TYR A 72 8.22 -9.60 -3.23
N ALA A 73 7.29 -10.03 -2.38
CA ALA A 73 5.90 -9.55 -2.41
C ALA A 73 5.82 -8.01 -2.34
N ASN A 74 6.74 -7.37 -1.60
CA ASN A 74 6.81 -5.90 -1.45
C ASN A 74 7.89 -5.25 -2.33
N GLY A 75 8.50 -5.99 -3.25
CA GLY A 75 9.60 -5.54 -4.11
C GLY A 75 10.95 -6.17 -3.80
N GLY A 76 11.90 -5.87 -4.68
CA GLY A 76 13.28 -6.36 -4.60
C GLY A 76 13.69 -7.20 -5.80
N SER A 77 14.95 -7.64 -5.78
CA SER A 77 15.57 -8.49 -6.78
C SER A 77 16.88 -9.10 -6.27
N GLY A 78 17.31 -10.22 -6.83
CA GLY A 78 18.62 -10.82 -6.52
C GLY A 78 18.75 -11.26 -5.06
N THR A 79 19.64 -10.63 -4.30
CA THR A 79 19.81 -10.91 -2.86
C THR A 79 19.13 -9.87 -1.97
N SER A 80 18.37 -8.94 -2.55
CA SER A 80 17.73 -7.83 -1.85
C SER A 80 16.22 -7.92 -1.97
N PHE A 81 15.51 -7.90 -0.84
CA PHE A 81 14.05 -7.85 -0.78
C PHE A 81 13.59 -6.66 0.06
N ASN A 82 12.40 -6.15 -0.24
CA ASN A 82 11.86 -5.01 0.50
C ASN A 82 10.98 -5.50 1.65
N MET A 83 11.13 -4.86 2.80
CA MET A 83 10.11 -4.92 3.85
C MET A 83 8.81 -4.28 3.36
N PRO A 84 7.64 -4.69 3.87
CA PRO A 84 6.42 -3.92 3.66
C PRO A 84 6.62 -2.47 4.09
N ASP A 85 5.97 -1.53 3.41
CA ASP A 85 5.87 -0.14 3.86
C ASP A 85 4.40 0.16 4.15
N PHE A 86 4.07 0.32 5.43
CA PHE A 86 2.71 0.61 5.91
C PHE A 86 2.54 2.04 6.41
N ARG A 87 3.57 2.89 6.29
CA ARG A 87 3.43 4.31 6.61
C ARG A 87 2.41 4.91 5.65
N ASP A 88 1.46 5.65 6.21
CA ASP A 88 0.40 6.35 5.48
C ASP A 88 -0.50 5.44 4.62
N ARG A 89 -0.57 4.14 4.95
CA ARG A 89 -1.29 3.13 4.16
C ARG A 89 -2.21 2.30 5.05
N PHE A 90 -3.37 1.97 4.51
CA PHE A 90 -4.28 0.99 5.12
C PHE A 90 -3.97 -0.41 4.59
N MET A 91 -3.97 -1.39 5.51
CA MET A 91 -3.88 -2.80 5.14
C MET A 91 -5.23 -3.31 4.64
N ARG A 92 -5.22 -4.10 3.57
CA ARG A 92 -6.39 -4.76 3.02
C ARG A 92 -6.05 -6.17 2.56
N GLY A 93 -6.96 -7.11 2.82
CA GLY A 93 -6.80 -8.50 2.40
C GLY A 93 -6.84 -8.70 0.89
N THR A 94 -6.35 -9.85 0.45
CA THR A 94 -6.66 -10.39 -0.87
C THR A 94 -8.07 -10.99 -0.87
N LEU A 95 -8.68 -11.18 -2.04
CA LEU A 95 -10.00 -11.81 -2.14
C LEU A 95 -10.01 -13.26 -1.63
N GLY A 96 -8.86 -13.94 -1.64
CA GLY A 96 -8.79 -15.38 -1.32
C GLY A 96 -9.75 -16.19 -2.20
N THR A 97 -10.60 -17.00 -1.59
CA THR A 97 -11.70 -17.75 -2.24
C THR A 97 -13.03 -16.99 -2.29
N SER A 98 -13.07 -15.75 -1.81
CA SER A 98 -14.30 -14.94 -1.78
C SER A 98 -14.80 -14.66 -3.19
N GLN A 99 -16.12 -14.56 -3.32
CA GLN A 99 -16.79 -14.36 -4.61
C GLN A 99 -16.27 -13.12 -5.32
N ALA A 100 -16.11 -13.23 -6.64
CA ALA A 100 -15.83 -12.09 -7.52
C ALA A 100 -16.86 -10.97 -7.25
N GLY A 101 -16.40 -9.77 -6.89
CA GLY A 101 -17.25 -8.58 -6.73
C GLY A 101 -17.08 -7.76 -5.45
N THR A 102 -16.47 -8.29 -4.37
CA THR A 102 -16.23 -7.49 -3.14
C THR A 102 -15.13 -6.45 -3.30
N ASP A 103 -14.15 -6.73 -4.14
CA ASP A 103 -13.15 -5.77 -4.62
C ASP A 103 -13.06 -5.88 -6.15
N PRO A 104 -13.82 -5.07 -6.91
CA PRO A 104 -13.80 -5.11 -8.37
C PRO A 104 -12.46 -4.66 -8.96
N ASP A 105 -11.65 -3.93 -8.18
CA ASP A 105 -10.37 -3.38 -8.63
C ASP A 105 -9.19 -4.27 -8.19
N ALA A 106 -9.44 -5.46 -7.61
CA ALA A 106 -8.40 -6.34 -7.09
C ALA A 106 -7.35 -6.73 -8.14
N SER A 107 -7.75 -6.96 -9.40
CA SER A 107 -6.83 -7.27 -10.50
C SER A 107 -6.03 -6.06 -10.99
N LEU A 108 -6.47 -4.84 -10.69
CA LEU A 108 -5.87 -3.58 -11.11
C LEU A 108 -4.83 -3.03 -10.13
N ARG A 109 -4.63 -3.71 -8.99
CA ARG A 109 -3.61 -3.32 -8.00
C ARG A 109 -2.21 -3.42 -8.63
N ILE A 110 -1.35 -2.47 -8.28
CA ILE A 110 0.00 -2.34 -8.81
C ILE A 110 1.04 -2.83 -7.79
N ALA A 111 2.31 -2.89 -8.18
CA ALA A 111 3.38 -3.22 -7.26
C ALA A 111 3.67 -2.05 -6.31
N ALA A 112 3.83 -2.34 -5.01
CA ALA A 112 4.21 -1.33 -4.02
C ALA A 112 5.61 -0.75 -4.24
N ALA A 113 6.50 -1.55 -4.84
CA ALA A 113 7.83 -1.18 -5.30
C ALA A 113 8.25 -2.10 -6.46
N THR A 114 9.32 -1.73 -7.18
CA THR A 114 9.85 -2.52 -8.30
C THR A 114 10.11 -3.99 -7.90
N GLY A 115 9.65 -4.93 -8.73
CA GLY A 115 9.73 -6.36 -8.46
C GLY A 115 8.65 -6.90 -7.51
N GLY A 116 7.74 -6.05 -7.06
CA GLY A 116 6.66 -6.38 -6.13
C GLY A 116 5.48 -7.10 -6.77
N ALA A 117 4.60 -7.63 -5.93
CA ALA A 117 3.39 -8.30 -6.38
C ALA A 117 2.37 -7.31 -6.98
N ILE A 118 1.62 -7.77 -7.99
CA ILE A 118 0.53 -7.03 -8.64
C ILE A 118 -0.79 -7.78 -8.50
N GLY A 119 -1.91 -7.11 -8.81
CA GLY A 119 -3.25 -7.70 -8.80
C GLY A 119 -3.66 -8.20 -7.41
N ASN A 120 -4.44 -9.29 -7.36
CA ASN A 120 -5.01 -9.81 -6.12
C ASN A 120 -4.01 -10.64 -5.28
N ASN A 121 -2.79 -10.13 -5.11
CA ASN A 121 -1.72 -10.79 -4.37
C ASN A 121 -1.31 -9.98 -3.14
N THR A 122 -0.84 -10.67 -2.10
CA THR A 122 -0.27 -10.04 -0.91
C THR A 122 0.93 -9.16 -1.31
N GLY A 123 1.02 -7.96 -0.74
CA GLY A 123 2.08 -6.99 -1.06
C GLY A 123 1.76 -6.06 -2.24
N SER A 124 0.67 -6.31 -2.98
CA SER A 124 0.16 -5.36 -3.97
C SER A 124 -0.39 -4.09 -3.33
N LEU A 125 -0.34 -3.00 -4.08
CA LEU A 125 -0.79 -1.67 -3.69
C LEU A 125 -1.99 -1.27 -4.53
N GLN A 126 -3.06 -0.82 -3.86
CA GLN A 126 -4.08 -0.01 -4.50
C GLN A 126 -3.79 1.46 -4.18
N GLN A 127 -3.72 2.28 -5.23
CA GLN A 127 -3.66 3.73 -5.05
C GLN A 127 -4.97 4.25 -4.44
N THR A 128 -4.96 5.52 -4.02
CA THR A 128 -6.18 6.16 -3.51
C THR A 128 -7.30 6.06 -4.53
N ALA A 129 -8.47 5.61 -4.08
CA ALA A 129 -9.68 5.62 -4.88
C ALA A 129 -10.83 6.10 -3.99
N THR A 130 -11.64 7.02 -4.51
CA THR A 130 -13.01 7.16 -4.02
C THR A 130 -13.82 5.99 -4.56
N GLY A 131 -14.76 5.46 -3.79
CA GLY A 131 -15.64 4.40 -4.28
C GLY A 131 -16.30 4.84 -5.59
N LYS A 132 -16.24 4.00 -6.63
CA LYS A 132 -16.96 4.26 -7.88
C LYS A 132 -18.44 4.47 -7.57
N PRO A 133 -19.12 5.44 -8.19
CA PRO A 133 -20.54 5.65 -7.95
C PRO A 133 -21.30 4.38 -8.34
N LYS A 134 -22.33 4.03 -7.55
CA LYS A 134 -23.14 2.82 -7.77
C LYS A 134 -23.79 2.80 -9.16
N THR A 135 -24.05 3.98 -9.71
CA THR A 135 -24.48 4.21 -11.08
C THR A 135 -23.41 5.03 -11.76
N ASP A 136 -22.87 4.52 -12.86
CA ASP A 136 -21.91 5.28 -13.67
C ASP A 136 -22.52 6.59 -14.12
N TRP A 137 -21.70 7.63 -14.19
CA TRP A 137 -22.09 8.88 -14.82
C TRP A 137 -22.11 8.67 -16.33
N VAL A 138 -23.26 8.20 -16.83
CA VAL A 138 -23.53 8.16 -18.25
C VAL A 138 -23.89 9.58 -18.68
N LEU A 139 -22.96 10.27 -19.34
CA LEU A 139 -23.32 11.45 -20.12
C LEU A 139 -24.12 10.94 -21.33
N ALA A 140 -25.39 11.36 -21.41
CA ALA A 140 -26.31 10.93 -22.47
C ALA A 140 -25.86 11.34 -23.89
N GLU A 141 -24.90 12.27 -23.98
CA GLU A 141 -24.31 12.74 -25.21
C GLU A 141 -22.80 12.92 -24.99
N ALA A 142 -21.98 12.54 -25.99
CA ALA A 142 -20.59 12.97 -26.05
C ALA A 142 -20.62 14.50 -26.00
N GLY A 143 -20.24 15.09 -24.86
CA GLY A 143 -20.52 16.49 -24.56
C GLY A 143 -20.32 17.39 -25.78
N GLN A 144 -21.41 17.82 -26.40
CA GLN A 144 -21.37 18.78 -27.50
C GLN A 144 -20.84 20.09 -26.92
N HIS A 145 -19.55 20.32 -27.11
CA HIS A 145 -18.97 21.64 -26.96
C HIS A 145 -18.28 22.02 -28.26
N HIS A 146 -19.10 22.32 -29.26
CA HIS A 146 -18.66 23.11 -30.40
C HIS A 146 -18.71 24.59 -30.00
N HIS A 147 -17.57 25.26 -30.05
CA HIS A 147 -17.54 26.72 -30.02
C HIS A 147 -17.72 27.23 -31.45
N LYS A 148 -18.64 28.18 -31.67
CA LYS A 148 -18.63 28.96 -32.90
C LYS A 148 -17.42 29.89 -32.86
N CYS A 149 -16.36 29.54 -33.57
CA CYS A 149 -15.25 30.46 -33.84
C CYS A 149 -15.77 31.54 -34.80
N ALA A 150 -16.22 32.68 -34.30
CA ALA A 150 -16.80 33.77 -35.10
C ALA A 150 -15.79 34.50 -36.02
N HIS A 151 -14.60 33.94 -36.28
CA HIS A 151 -13.51 34.66 -36.92
C HIS A 151 -12.61 33.82 -37.86
N LEU A 152 -13.11 32.72 -38.42
CA LEU A 152 -12.39 32.08 -39.53
C LEU A 152 -12.85 32.75 -40.83
N ASP A 153 -12.10 33.75 -41.30
CA ASP A 153 -12.30 34.33 -42.62
C ASP A 153 -11.67 33.46 -43.73
N SER A 154 -12.01 33.75 -45.00
CA SER A 154 -11.57 32.95 -46.15
C SER A 154 -10.04 32.96 -46.39
N GLY A 155 -9.26 33.65 -45.55
CA GLY A 155 -7.81 33.69 -45.58
C GLY A 155 -7.12 32.58 -44.78
N MET A 156 -7.85 31.90 -43.89
CA MET A 156 -7.26 30.92 -42.97
C MET A 156 -7.05 29.56 -43.66
N LYS A 157 -5.80 29.33 -44.10
CA LYS A 157 -5.36 28.12 -44.80
C LYS A 157 -5.52 26.90 -43.87
N LYS A 158 -6.38 25.95 -44.28
CA LYS A 158 -6.42 24.53 -43.90
C LYS A 158 -6.04 24.20 -42.44
N ALA A 159 -6.97 24.37 -41.52
CA ALA A 159 -7.01 23.49 -40.35
C ALA A 159 -7.45 22.10 -40.86
N PHE A 160 -6.51 21.17 -40.96
CA PHE A 160 -6.79 19.78 -41.32
C PHE A 160 -7.69 19.19 -40.22
N GLY A 161 -8.97 19.02 -40.53
CA GLY A 161 -9.97 18.56 -39.57
C GLY A 161 -9.75 17.09 -39.21
N GLY A 162 -9.57 16.82 -37.91
CA GLY A 162 -9.68 15.47 -37.33
C GLY A 162 -11.12 15.01 -37.14
N SER A 163 -12.09 15.60 -37.85
CA SER A 163 -13.47 15.16 -37.87
C SER A 163 -13.68 14.20 -39.04
N ASN A 164 -13.78 12.90 -38.75
CA ASN A 164 -14.18 11.87 -39.73
C ASN A 164 -15.69 11.93 -40.06
N ALA A 165 -16.24 13.12 -40.24
CA ALA A 165 -17.61 13.29 -40.66
C ALA A 165 -17.67 14.40 -41.70
N ASP A 166 -18.25 14.04 -42.85
CA ASP A 166 -18.78 14.88 -43.93
C ASP A 166 -17.78 15.30 -45.03
N LEU A 167 -17.87 14.85 -46.30
CA LEU A 167 -18.94 14.17 -47.06
C LEU A 167 -18.35 13.42 -48.27
N ILE A 168 -18.84 12.20 -48.50
CA ILE A 168 -18.95 11.61 -49.84
C ILE A 168 -20.38 11.93 -50.31
N SER A 169 -20.53 12.68 -51.42
CA SER A 169 -21.47 12.40 -52.52
C SER A 169 -21.63 13.61 -53.45
N GLU A 170 -21.14 13.46 -54.69
CA GLU A 170 -21.65 13.99 -55.98
C GLU A 170 -22.11 15.45 -56.08
N ILE A 171 -21.35 16.28 -56.84
CA ILE A 171 -21.53 16.57 -58.28
C ILE A 171 -20.13 16.60 -58.92
#